data_AF-A0A5J5EWV5-F1
#
_entry.id   AF-A0A5J5EWV5-F1
#
_cell.length_a   1.000
_cell.length_b   1.000
_cell.length_c   1.000
_cell.angle_alpha   90.00
_cell.angle_beta   90.00
_cell.angle_gamma   90.00
#
_symmetry.space_group_name_H-M   'P 1'
#
loop_
_entity.id
_entity.type
_entity.pdbx_description
1 polymer ?
#
loop_
_entity_poly.entity_id
_entity_poly.type
_entity_poly.pdbx_seq_one_letter_code
_entity_poly.pdbx_strand_id
1 'polypeptide(L)'
;MMRRSLAIRLSLLLIIPIIYYLHQREELRLPEFSSIALTSSAGLFQKGVLQTPLQNNLVAQREGVSRGPWIIDPPLPAQLPTKPFTVTFKCLWHAEDLCPKRYIVLLRGPTIYAPPLEAIKQDPLDKSLVSVELEVQEPGSYVLYAWPDFEACPKHWRDNMKYPFNRGQVLGTPTQIDVIGNPSIVDSMDPCKIDGPEAQGPSHGRWISMGALHGQYRASQWARSFPADQDYIYQPYSCKRAYHTAKLLNESTQVTNMLFLGDSVLRGAFCSQIWPQLSPSGKADGSCTFINDAALYHTAPKDMQFQTADGRKIGLSFRFMDDHPNERIAGLKGSVLEPSHIITNLGLWLAPFTTDQYRNIVTEFLTRLYEMYPTATVIWRTTTDVAPMIQCFSDKGMTRETTHSQREVSFQIVEQMKAKGMRLYVVDAYAITAPRPDSGNDGRHWVIESPEEYNWLPAARPSANQAERAILSAVWDIIGQDDRKRAHQFGGTKSVVQPI
;
A
#
# COMPACT_ATOMS: atom_id res chain seq x y z
N MET A 1 51.97 -35.02 10.88
CA MET A 1 52.14 -34.08 12.02
C MET A 1 52.72 -32.77 11.50
N MET A 2 51.86 -31.81 11.13
CA MET A 2 52.28 -30.45 10.77
C MET A 2 52.14 -29.55 12.00
N ARG A 3 53.27 -29.15 12.59
CA ARG A 3 53.34 -28.09 13.61
C ARG A 3 52.99 -26.76 12.92
N ARG A 4 51.71 -26.40 12.87
CA ARG A 4 51.30 -25.04 12.49
C ARG A 4 51.69 -24.08 13.62
N SER A 5 52.60 -23.18 13.26
CA SER A 5 53.25 -22.18 14.09
C SER A 5 52.33 -21.51 15.12
N LEU A 6 52.69 -21.66 16.39
CA LEU A 6 52.09 -21.00 17.56
C LEU A 6 52.06 -19.46 17.39
N ALA A 7 52.96 -18.90 16.58
CA ALA A 7 53.07 -17.46 16.35
C ALA A 7 51.83 -16.87 15.67
N ILE A 8 51.20 -17.59 14.73
CA ILE A 8 50.01 -17.07 14.00
C ILE A 8 48.79 -16.98 14.92
N ARG A 9 48.66 -17.92 15.88
CA ARG A 9 47.54 -17.91 16.85
C ARG A 9 47.69 -16.78 17.88
N LEU A 10 48.92 -16.47 18.29
CA LEU A 10 49.20 -15.32 19.17
C LEU A 10 48.98 -13.98 18.47
N SER A 11 49.33 -13.86 17.19
CA SER A 11 49.08 -12.63 16.42
C SER A 11 47.58 -12.34 16.25
N LEU A 12 46.75 -13.37 16.02
CA LEU A 12 45.30 -13.21 15.91
C LEU A 12 44.63 -12.80 17.24
N LEU A 13 45.13 -13.28 18.38
CA LEU A 13 44.60 -12.92 19.69
C LEU A 13 44.92 -11.47 20.11
N LEU A 14 45.99 -10.88 19.58
CA LEU A 14 46.32 -9.47 19.81
C LEU A 14 45.57 -8.50 18.88
N ILE A 15 45.11 -8.96 17.72
CA ILE A 15 44.36 -8.15 16.76
C ILE A 15 42.90 -7.96 17.20
N ILE A 16 42.29 -8.94 17.87
CA ILE A 16 40.87 -8.88 18.28
C ILE A 16 40.57 -7.71 19.25
N PRO A 17 41.37 -7.43 20.30
CA PRO A 17 41.16 -6.27 21.15
C PRO A 17 41.39 -4.95 20.42
N ILE A 18 42.30 -4.90 19.45
CA ILE A 18 42.56 -3.70 18.64
C ILE A 18 41.40 -3.43 17.70
N ILE A 19 40.85 -4.46 17.03
CA ILE A 19 39.64 -4.33 16.21
C ILE A 19 38.46 -3.91 17.10
N TYR A 20 38.30 -4.50 18.29
CA TYR A 20 37.23 -4.12 19.22
C TYR A 20 37.39 -2.68 19.74
N TYR A 21 38.61 -2.25 20.02
CA TYR A 21 38.94 -0.88 20.45
C TYR A 21 38.76 0.15 19.31
N LEU A 22 39.13 -0.22 18.08
CA LEU A 22 38.90 0.61 16.89
C LEU A 22 37.40 0.70 16.55
N HIS A 23 36.63 -0.38 16.77
CA HIS A 23 35.19 -0.40 16.56
C HIS A 23 34.41 0.38 17.62
N GLN A 24 34.93 0.48 18.86
CA GLN A 24 34.34 1.32 19.91
C GLN A 24 34.66 2.82 19.77
N ARG A 25 35.65 3.21 18.94
CA ARG A 25 36.06 4.62 18.78
C ARG A 25 35.55 5.32 17.52
N GLU A 26 34.76 4.65 16.68
CA GLU A 26 33.92 5.33 15.69
C GLU A 26 32.65 5.89 16.34
N GLU A 27 32.83 6.85 17.27
CA GLU A 27 31.81 7.87 17.52
C GLU A 27 31.77 8.82 16.31
N LEU A 28 31.15 8.35 15.23
CA LEU A 28 30.77 9.20 14.12
C LEU A 28 29.59 10.07 14.57
N ARG A 29 29.92 11.30 15.00
CA ARG A 29 28.96 12.41 14.95
C ARG A 29 28.43 12.49 13.52
N LEU A 30 27.15 12.19 13.33
CA LEU A 30 26.47 12.37 12.05
C LEU A 30 26.52 13.86 11.68
N PRO A 31 27.06 14.25 10.52
CA PRO A 31 27.01 15.63 10.08
C PRO A 31 25.57 16.02 9.74
N GLU A 32 25.23 17.28 10.03
CA GLU A 32 23.98 17.90 9.60
C GLU A 32 23.78 17.71 8.09
N PHE A 33 22.59 17.23 7.72
CA PHE A 33 22.21 17.01 6.33
C PHE A 33 22.21 18.34 5.57
N SER A 34 23.27 18.56 4.78
CA SER A 34 23.27 19.52 3.70
C SER A 34 22.71 18.84 2.45
N SER A 35 21.83 19.55 1.75
CA SER A 35 21.20 19.11 0.50
C SER A 35 22.27 18.74 -0.53
N ILE A 36 22.31 17.47 -0.91
CA ILE A 36 23.22 16.98 -1.94
C ILE A 36 22.56 17.22 -3.32
N ALA A 37 23.08 18.18 -4.08
CA ALA A 37 22.85 18.25 -5.52
C ALA A 37 23.87 17.34 -6.22
N LEU A 38 23.43 16.20 -6.75
CA LEU A 38 24.28 15.27 -7.49
C LEU A 38 24.05 15.38 -8.99
N THR A 39 25.00 16.00 -9.67
CA THR A 39 25.19 15.85 -11.11
C THR A 39 26.01 14.58 -11.39
N SER A 40 25.42 13.69 -12.18
CA SER A 40 26.01 12.55 -12.90
C SER A 40 26.71 11.43 -12.09
N SER A 41 25.91 10.43 -11.71
CA SER A 41 26.21 8.99 -11.40
C SER A 41 25.21 8.41 -10.36
N ALA A 42 24.37 9.27 -9.79
CA ALA A 42 23.53 9.04 -8.62
C ALA A 42 22.06 8.70 -8.95
N GLY A 43 21.73 7.41 -9.04
CA GLY A 43 20.35 6.91 -8.99
C GLY A 43 20.07 6.22 -7.66
N LEU A 44 18.79 6.09 -7.28
CA LEU A 44 18.36 5.31 -6.11
C LEU A 44 18.73 3.81 -6.24
N PHE A 45 18.88 3.32 -7.48
CA PHE A 45 19.04 1.91 -7.80
C PHE A 45 20.44 1.55 -8.30
N GLN A 46 20.80 0.27 -8.12
CA GLN A 46 21.97 -0.32 -8.76
C GLN A 46 21.70 -0.53 -10.25
N LYS A 47 22.70 -0.27 -11.10
CA LYS A 47 22.62 -0.60 -12.53
C LYS A 47 22.67 -2.11 -12.73
N GLY A 48 21.81 -2.65 -13.60
CA GLY A 48 21.88 -4.05 -14.05
C GLY A 48 21.29 -5.08 -13.10
N VAL A 49 20.37 -4.70 -12.21
CA VAL A 49 19.64 -5.66 -11.37
C VAL A 49 18.72 -6.48 -12.26
N LEU A 50 19.15 -7.70 -12.59
CA LEU A 50 18.32 -8.70 -13.24
C LEU A 50 17.32 -9.22 -12.21
N GLN A 51 16.04 -8.97 -12.43
CA GLN A 51 15.00 -9.70 -11.72
C GLN A 51 14.89 -11.09 -12.33
N THR A 52 14.80 -12.12 -11.50
CA THR A 52 14.49 -13.47 -11.99
C THR A 52 13.16 -13.38 -12.75
N PRO A 53 13.13 -13.72 -14.06
CA PRO A 53 11.91 -13.59 -14.82
C PRO A 53 10.84 -14.50 -14.22
N LEU A 54 9.79 -13.89 -13.70
CA LEU A 54 8.60 -14.59 -13.28
C LEU A 54 7.85 -15.02 -14.55
N GLN A 55 8.03 -16.27 -14.94
CA GLN A 55 7.35 -16.86 -16.10
C GLN A 55 5.87 -17.17 -15.85
N ASN A 56 5.40 -17.02 -14.61
CA ASN A 56 4.06 -17.41 -14.18
C ASN A 56 3.10 -16.22 -14.13
N ASN A 57 1.79 -16.51 -14.16
CA ASN A 57 0.74 -15.53 -13.90
C ASN A 57 0.89 -14.95 -12.49
N LEU A 58 1.24 -13.67 -12.38
CA LEU A 58 1.55 -13.02 -11.11
C LEU A 58 0.39 -13.05 -10.10
N VAL A 59 -0.86 -13.05 -10.59
CA VAL A 59 -2.08 -13.08 -9.77
C VAL A 59 -2.64 -14.51 -9.57
N ALA A 60 -2.07 -15.52 -10.22
CA ALA A 60 -2.55 -16.91 -10.16
C ALA A 60 -1.41 -17.92 -10.43
N GLN A 61 -0.35 -17.90 -9.62
CA GLN A 61 0.86 -18.68 -9.90
C GLN A 61 0.65 -20.20 -9.95
N ARG A 62 -0.42 -20.71 -9.30
CA ARG A 62 -0.77 -22.15 -9.26
C ARG A 62 -1.69 -22.60 -10.40
N GLU A 63 -2.31 -21.66 -11.13
CA GLU A 63 -3.35 -21.98 -12.12
C GLU A 63 -2.82 -22.02 -13.58
N GLY A 64 -1.52 -21.80 -13.77
CA GLY A 64 -0.92 -21.63 -15.10
C GLY A 64 -1.33 -20.30 -15.76
N VAL A 65 -0.78 -20.03 -16.94
CA VAL A 65 -1.14 -18.83 -17.71
C VAL A 65 -2.31 -19.16 -18.61
N SER A 66 -3.48 -18.59 -18.31
CA SER A 66 -4.62 -18.57 -19.24
C SER A 66 -4.46 -17.39 -20.20
N ARG A 67 -4.67 -17.62 -21.50
CA ARG A 67 -4.58 -16.61 -22.56
C ARG A 67 -5.97 -16.34 -23.11
N GLY A 68 -6.32 -15.06 -23.24
CA GLY A 68 -7.49 -14.67 -24.03
C GLY A 68 -7.12 -14.14 -25.41
N PRO A 69 -8.12 -13.68 -26.17
CA PRO A 69 -7.97 -13.18 -27.54
C PRO A 69 -7.41 -11.75 -27.60
N TRP A 70 -6.60 -11.35 -26.61
CA TRP A 70 -6.00 -10.02 -26.54
C TRP A 70 -4.50 -10.14 -26.76
N ILE A 71 -3.96 -9.31 -27.65
CA ILE A 71 -2.55 -9.33 -28.02
C ILE A 71 -1.97 -7.92 -27.86
N ILE A 72 -0.64 -7.84 -27.71
CA ILE A 72 0.08 -6.59 -27.93
C ILE A 72 0.38 -6.48 -29.43
N ASP A 73 -0.07 -5.39 -30.06
CA ASP A 73 0.07 -5.17 -31.51
C ASP A 73 0.38 -3.70 -31.83
N PRO A 74 1.56 -3.37 -32.40
CA PRO A 74 2.65 -4.29 -32.75
C PRO A 74 3.37 -4.84 -31.52
N PRO A 75 4.13 -5.95 -31.63
CA PRO A 75 4.99 -6.44 -30.56
C PRO A 75 5.93 -5.36 -30.03
N LEU A 76 6.17 -5.35 -28.71
CA LEU A 76 7.05 -4.37 -28.09
C LEU A 76 8.51 -4.55 -28.53
N PRO A 77 9.26 -3.45 -28.74
CA PRO A 77 10.71 -3.53 -28.87
C PRO A 77 11.33 -4.01 -27.55
N ALA A 78 12.49 -4.65 -27.64
CA ALA A 78 13.23 -5.12 -26.46
C ALA A 78 13.69 -3.97 -25.55
N GLN A 79 13.89 -2.78 -26.11
CA GLN A 79 14.32 -1.59 -25.40
C GLN A 79 13.30 -0.46 -25.55
N LEU A 80 12.99 0.18 -24.43
CA LEU A 80 12.03 1.29 -24.35
C LEU A 80 12.70 2.50 -23.66
N PRO A 81 12.39 3.73 -24.07
CA PRO A 81 12.97 4.91 -23.43
C PRO A 81 12.34 5.18 -22.05
N THR A 82 13.01 5.96 -21.21
CA THR A 82 12.40 6.56 -19.99
C THR A 82 11.38 7.68 -20.29
N LYS A 83 11.11 7.97 -21.57
CA LYS A 83 10.14 8.97 -22.03
C LYS A 83 8.79 8.29 -22.33
N PRO A 84 7.68 9.05 -22.38
CA PRO A 84 6.38 8.51 -22.75
C PRO A 84 6.42 7.70 -24.05
N PHE A 85 5.80 6.52 -24.05
CA PHE A 85 5.60 5.66 -25.21
C PHE A 85 4.24 4.98 -25.14
N THR A 86 3.69 4.59 -26.29
CA THR A 86 2.35 3.98 -26.35
C THR A 86 2.46 2.48 -26.57
N VAL A 87 1.70 1.72 -25.80
CA VAL A 87 1.45 0.29 -26.02
C VAL A 87 0.02 0.13 -26.50
N THR A 88 -0.17 -0.56 -27.62
CA THR A 88 -1.50 -0.84 -28.15
C THR A 88 -1.84 -2.31 -27.93
N PHE A 89 -3.02 -2.51 -27.34
CA PHE A 89 -3.62 -3.81 -27.14
C PHE A 89 -4.74 -4.01 -28.16
N LYS A 90 -4.72 -5.14 -28.84
CA LYS A 90 -5.74 -5.52 -29.81
C LYS A 90 -6.52 -6.73 -29.35
N CYS A 91 -7.83 -6.58 -29.32
CA CYS A 91 -8.77 -7.68 -29.17
C CYS A 91 -9.02 -8.32 -30.54
N LEU A 92 -8.90 -9.65 -30.64
CA LEU A 92 -9.05 -10.39 -31.89
C LEU A 92 -10.51 -10.82 -32.17
N TRP A 93 -11.43 -10.49 -31.29
CA TRP A 93 -12.87 -10.74 -31.47
C TRP A 93 -13.57 -9.53 -32.07
N HIS A 94 -14.85 -9.68 -32.43
CA HIS A 94 -15.63 -8.54 -32.86
C HIS A 94 -15.79 -7.56 -31.69
N ALA A 95 -15.69 -6.27 -32.01
CA ALA A 95 -15.71 -5.20 -31.01
C ALA A 95 -16.96 -5.19 -30.12
N GLU A 96 -18.09 -5.68 -30.61
CA GLU A 96 -19.35 -5.76 -29.87
C GLU A 96 -19.46 -6.99 -28.97
N ASP A 97 -18.53 -7.94 -29.07
CA ASP A 97 -18.54 -9.17 -28.28
C ASP A 97 -17.97 -8.91 -26.87
N LEU A 98 -16.64 -9.02 -26.73
CA LEU A 98 -15.93 -9.15 -25.46
C LEU A 98 -14.57 -8.45 -25.49
N CYS A 99 -14.48 -7.35 -26.23
CA CYS A 99 -13.30 -6.50 -26.23
C CYS A 99 -13.34 -5.55 -25.03
N PRO A 100 -12.36 -5.64 -24.11
CA PRO A 100 -12.33 -4.76 -22.96
C PRO A 100 -12.01 -3.35 -23.43
N LYS A 101 -12.63 -2.35 -22.79
CA LYS A 101 -12.34 -0.93 -23.07
C LYS A 101 -10.99 -0.49 -22.49
N ARG A 102 -10.45 -1.29 -21.57
CA ARG A 102 -9.26 -1.00 -20.76
C ARG A 102 -8.45 -2.25 -20.49
N TYR A 103 -7.17 -2.06 -20.16
CA TYR A 103 -6.28 -3.12 -19.73
C TYR A 103 -5.58 -2.69 -18.45
N ILE A 104 -5.39 -3.63 -17.53
CA ILE A 104 -4.51 -3.44 -16.38
C ILE A 104 -3.10 -3.77 -16.82
N VAL A 105 -2.21 -2.78 -16.82
CA VAL A 105 -0.81 -2.93 -17.19
C VAL A 105 0.04 -2.77 -15.96
N LEU A 106 1.00 -3.67 -15.77
CA LEU A 106 1.93 -3.67 -14.65
C LEU A 106 3.35 -3.92 -15.15
N LEU A 107 4.25 -3.00 -14.84
CA LEU A 107 5.67 -3.14 -15.09
C LEU A 107 6.36 -3.37 -13.74
N ARG A 108 6.93 -4.57 -13.58
CA ARG A 108 7.65 -4.98 -12.36
C ARG A 108 9.14 -5.02 -12.62
N GLY A 109 9.91 -4.18 -11.93
CA GLY A 109 11.37 -4.07 -12.05
C GLY A 109 11.98 -3.45 -10.79
N PRO A 110 13.05 -2.62 -10.91
CA PRO A 110 13.58 -1.84 -9.78
C PRO A 110 12.49 -1.03 -9.05
N THR A 111 11.52 -0.55 -9.82
CA THR A 111 10.25 0.01 -9.33
C THR A 111 9.06 -0.78 -9.86
N ILE A 112 7.89 -0.60 -9.26
CA ILE A 112 6.64 -1.03 -9.86
C ILE A 112 5.93 0.19 -10.42
N TYR A 113 5.55 0.09 -11.69
CA TYR A 113 4.80 1.10 -12.39
C TYR A 113 3.51 0.49 -12.96
N ALA A 114 2.41 1.20 -12.78
CA ALA A 114 1.17 0.97 -13.50
C ALA A 114 0.68 2.33 -13.99
N PRO A 115 0.24 2.45 -15.25
CA PRO A 115 -0.27 3.71 -15.77
C PRO A 115 -1.56 4.10 -15.07
N PRO A 116 -1.82 5.41 -14.89
CA PRO A 116 -3.10 5.88 -14.37
C PRO A 116 -4.24 5.59 -15.37
N LEU A 117 -5.49 5.61 -14.91
CA LEU A 117 -6.64 5.25 -15.76
C LEU A 117 -6.79 6.18 -16.96
N GLU A 118 -6.43 7.46 -16.82
CA GLU A 118 -6.50 8.50 -17.84
C GLU A 118 -5.53 8.25 -19.01
N ALA A 119 -4.48 7.45 -18.79
CA ALA A 119 -3.52 7.07 -19.81
C ALA A 119 -4.04 5.96 -20.74
N ILE A 120 -5.20 5.38 -20.44
CA ILE A 120 -5.82 4.27 -21.18
C ILE A 120 -6.95 4.81 -22.06
N LYS A 121 -6.83 4.62 -23.37
CA LYS A 121 -7.79 5.13 -24.37
C LYS A 121 -8.20 4.03 -25.34
N GLN A 122 -9.48 3.73 -25.39
CA GLN A 122 -10.05 2.93 -26.47
C GLN A 122 -10.11 3.78 -27.75
N ASP A 123 -9.74 3.20 -28.89
CA ASP A 123 -9.84 3.88 -30.17
C ASP A 123 -11.32 4.09 -30.54
N PRO A 124 -11.75 5.33 -30.87
CA PRO A 124 -13.15 5.62 -31.17
C PRO A 124 -13.62 5.06 -32.52
N LEU A 125 -12.69 4.80 -33.45
CA LEU A 125 -12.95 4.25 -34.78
C LEU A 125 -12.81 2.72 -34.78
N ASP A 126 -11.92 2.16 -33.95
CA ASP A 126 -11.74 0.73 -33.78
C ASP A 126 -11.78 0.32 -32.31
N LYS A 127 -12.98 0.00 -31.82
CA LYS A 127 -13.21 -0.44 -30.44
C LYS A 127 -12.47 -1.73 -30.04
N SER A 128 -11.86 -2.46 -30.99
CA SER A 128 -10.98 -3.59 -30.68
C SER A 128 -9.60 -3.16 -30.20
N LEU A 129 -9.23 -1.89 -30.40
CA LEU A 129 -7.93 -1.31 -30.03
C LEU A 129 -8.03 -0.46 -28.78
N VAL A 130 -7.09 -0.70 -27.85
CA VAL A 130 -6.89 0.14 -26.66
C VAL A 130 -5.42 0.54 -26.61
N SER A 131 -5.16 1.84 -26.61
CA SER A 131 -3.83 2.41 -26.47
C SER A 131 -3.60 2.85 -25.04
N VAL A 132 -2.42 2.53 -24.51
CA VAL A 132 -2.00 2.87 -23.15
C VAL A 132 -0.69 3.62 -23.23
N GLU A 133 -0.68 4.86 -22.75
CA GLU A 133 0.53 5.65 -22.60
C GLU A 133 1.28 5.20 -21.34
N LEU A 134 2.54 4.80 -21.51
CA LEU A 134 3.43 4.38 -20.44
C LEU A 134 4.59 5.36 -20.33
N GLU A 135 4.95 5.75 -19.11
CA GLU A 135 6.13 6.55 -18.80
C GLU A 135 6.86 5.92 -17.62
N VAL A 136 7.78 4.99 -17.91
CA VAL A 136 8.63 4.41 -16.87
C VAL A 136 9.82 5.34 -16.63
N GLN A 137 9.75 6.07 -15.53
CA GLN A 137 10.69 7.16 -15.23
C GLN A 137 12.08 6.68 -14.83
N GLU A 138 12.26 5.37 -14.58
CA GLU A 138 13.52 4.80 -14.10
C GLU A 138 14.06 3.72 -15.04
N PRO A 139 15.35 3.79 -15.39
CA PRO A 139 15.95 2.78 -16.23
C PRO A 139 16.16 1.47 -15.45
N GLY A 140 16.04 0.36 -16.15
CA GLY A 140 16.19 -0.97 -15.56
C GLY A 140 15.53 -2.05 -16.40
N SER A 141 15.67 -3.30 -15.97
CA SER A 141 14.95 -4.42 -16.59
C SER A 141 13.62 -4.62 -15.89
N TYR A 142 12.54 -4.60 -16.65
CA TYR A 142 11.17 -4.75 -16.18
C TYR A 142 10.51 -5.96 -16.84
N VAL A 143 9.56 -6.57 -16.15
CA VAL A 143 8.64 -7.55 -16.71
C VAL A 143 7.27 -6.89 -16.83
N LEU A 144 6.75 -6.82 -18.05
CA LEU A 144 5.43 -6.28 -18.35
C LEU A 144 4.38 -7.38 -18.28
N TYR A 145 3.37 -7.16 -17.45
CA TYR A 145 2.15 -7.96 -17.36
C TYR A 145 0.96 -7.15 -17.85
N ALA A 146 0.02 -7.81 -18.52
CA ALA A 146 -1.26 -7.18 -18.85
C ALA A 146 -2.44 -8.15 -18.73
N TRP A 147 -3.57 -7.62 -18.25
CA TRP A 147 -4.85 -8.32 -18.13
C TRP A 147 -5.97 -7.42 -18.67
N PRO A 148 -7.05 -7.98 -19.22
CA PRO A 148 -8.21 -7.18 -19.61
C PRO A 148 -8.92 -6.63 -18.37
N ASP A 149 -9.38 -5.38 -18.46
CA ASP A 149 -10.20 -4.73 -17.43
C ASP A 149 -11.63 -4.58 -17.96
N PHE A 150 -12.53 -5.42 -17.46
CA PHE A 150 -13.94 -5.40 -17.84
C PHE A 150 -14.75 -4.60 -16.81
N GLU A 151 -15.35 -3.50 -17.26
CA GLU A 151 -16.30 -2.68 -16.47
C GLU A 151 -17.45 -3.50 -15.92
N ALA A 152 -17.96 -4.42 -16.74
CA ALA A 152 -19.01 -5.34 -16.39
C ALA A 152 -18.62 -6.75 -16.82
N CYS A 153 -18.41 -7.64 -15.87
CA CYS A 153 -18.18 -9.05 -16.17
C CYS A 153 -19.52 -9.71 -16.47
N PRO A 154 -19.74 -10.25 -17.68
CA PRO A 154 -21.03 -10.84 -17.98
C PRO A 154 -21.22 -12.10 -17.13
N LYS A 155 -22.35 -12.16 -16.43
CA LYS A 155 -22.67 -13.19 -15.43
C LYS A 155 -22.44 -14.61 -15.94
N HIS A 156 -22.87 -14.89 -17.17
CA HIS A 156 -22.70 -16.21 -17.78
C HIS A 156 -21.23 -16.66 -17.81
N TRP A 157 -20.29 -15.77 -18.12
CA TRP A 157 -18.88 -16.11 -18.25
C TRP A 157 -18.19 -16.23 -16.90
N ARG A 158 -18.56 -15.39 -15.93
CA ARG A 158 -18.07 -15.48 -14.56
C ARG A 158 -18.44 -16.81 -13.92
N ASP A 159 -19.67 -17.28 -14.14
CA ASP A 159 -20.23 -18.42 -13.43
C ASP A 159 -19.92 -19.76 -14.13
N ASN A 160 -19.69 -19.77 -15.46
CA ASN A 160 -19.55 -21.01 -16.25
C ASN A 160 -18.15 -21.26 -16.84
N MET A 161 -17.22 -20.31 -16.79
CA MET A 161 -15.85 -20.56 -17.27
C MET A 161 -14.94 -21.02 -16.15
N LYS A 162 -14.13 -22.05 -16.45
CA LYS A 162 -13.06 -22.52 -15.57
C LYS A 162 -12.05 -21.40 -15.22
N TYR A 163 -11.81 -20.48 -16.15
CA TYR A 163 -10.99 -19.28 -15.96
C TYR A 163 -11.75 -18.05 -16.53
N PRO A 164 -12.35 -17.22 -15.67
CA PRO A 164 -13.02 -15.99 -16.11
C PRO A 164 -12.11 -15.12 -16.99
N PHE A 165 -12.65 -14.41 -18.00
CA PHE A 165 -11.84 -13.65 -18.96
C PHE A 165 -10.94 -12.61 -18.29
N ASN A 166 -11.43 -11.99 -17.22
CA ASN A 166 -10.65 -11.08 -16.37
C ASN A 166 -9.36 -11.74 -15.83
N ARG A 167 -9.32 -13.05 -15.61
CA ARG A 167 -8.10 -13.78 -15.16
C ARG A 167 -7.10 -14.07 -16.27
N GLY A 168 -7.51 -13.95 -17.54
CA GLY A 168 -6.66 -14.23 -18.69
C GLY A 168 -5.61 -13.14 -18.89
N GLN A 169 -4.39 -13.54 -19.24
CA GLN A 169 -3.31 -12.62 -19.59
C GLN A 169 -3.31 -12.31 -21.09
N VAL A 170 -2.99 -11.06 -21.42
CA VAL A 170 -2.75 -10.63 -22.81
C VAL A 170 -1.59 -11.43 -23.40
N LEU A 171 -1.77 -11.98 -24.59
CA LEU A 171 -0.72 -12.70 -25.33
C LEU A 171 0.48 -11.78 -25.58
N GLY A 172 1.68 -12.30 -25.30
CA GLY A 172 2.91 -11.51 -25.28
C GLY A 172 3.26 -10.96 -23.88
N THR A 173 2.55 -11.34 -22.81
CA THR A 173 2.91 -10.97 -21.41
C THR A 173 2.94 -12.21 -20.49
N PRO A 174 3.82 -12.41 -19.51
CA PRO A 174 4.96 -11.57 -19.19
C PRO A 174 5.90 -11.47 -20.39
N THR A 175 6.40 -10.25 -20.64
CA THR A 175 7.53 -10.02 -21.54
C THR A 175 8.55 -9.15 -20.82
N GLN A 176 9.82 -9.46 -21.04
CA GLN A 176 10.92 -8.67 -20.50
C GLN A 176 11.17 -7.48 -21.42
N ILE A 177 11.33 -6.32 -20.81
CA ILE A 177 11.62 -5.06 -21.48
C ILE A 177 12.73 -4.35 -20.72
N ASP A 178 13.66 -3.76 -21.45
CA ASP A 178 14.73 -2.96 -20.86
C ASP A 178 14.44 -1.48 -21.06
N VAL A 179 14.23 -0.76 -19.95
CA VAL A 179 14.00 0.68 -19.97
C VAL A 179 15.36 1.38 -19.92
N ILE A 180 15.66 2.15 -20.96
CA ILE A 180 16.93 2.83 -21.18
C ILE A 180 16.77 4.35 -21.14
N GLY A 181 17.81 5.04 -20.68
CA GLY A 181 17.82 6.50 -20.55
C GLY A 181 18.34 6.94 -19.19
N ASN A 182 18.20 8.23 -18.93
CA ASN A 182 18.47 8.79 -17.60
C ASN A 182 17.19 8.73 -16.76
N PRO A 183 17.29 8.47 -15.45
CA PRO A 183 16.14 8.62 -14.56
C PRO A 183 15.63 10.05 -14.61
N SER A 184 14.31 10.24 -14.73
CA SER A 184 13.67 11.57 -14.70
C SER A 184 13.22 11.98 -13.29
N ILE A 185 13.18 11.04 -12.35
CA ILE A 185 12.84 11.27 -10.94
C ILE A 185 14.08 11.67 -10.13
N VAL A 186 13.90 12.66 -9.26
CA VAL A 186 14.84 12.98 -8.17
C VAL A 186 14.15 12.76 -6.84
N ASP A 187 14.63 11.79 -6.06
CA ASP A 187 14.14 11.52 -4.71
C ASP A 187 14.72 12.50 -3.70
N SER A 188 13.85 13.01 -2.82
CA SER A 188 14.30 13.53 -1.53
C SER A 188 14.53 12.39 -0.55
N MET A 189 15.57 12.56 0.28
CA MET A 189 15.92 11.65 1.36
C MET A 189 15.52 12.16 2.74
N ASP A 190 14.87 13.33 2.79
CA ASP A 190 14.38 13.91 4.03
C ASP A 190 13.26 13.03 4.62
N PRO A 191 13.13 12.97 5.95
CA PRO A 191 12.01 12.30 6.58
C PRO A 191 10.69 12.99 6.24
N CYS A 192 9.64 12.20 6.06
CA CYS A 192 8.29 12.74 5.82
C CYS A 192 7.80 13.56 7.01
N LYS A 193 7.04 14.62 6.70
CA LYS A 193 6.44 15.54 7.68
C LYS A 193 4.92 15.49 7.61
N ILE A 194 4.26 15.62 8.75
CA ILE A 194 2.80 15.54 8.90
C ILE A 194 2.07 16.69 8.20
N ASP A 195 2.73 17.84 8.08
CA ASP A 195 2.22 19.00 7.36
C ASP A 195 2.62 18.97 5.87
N GLY A 196 3.28 17.88 5.42
CA GLY A 196 3.69 17.67 4.03
C GLY A 196 2.60 17.00 3.18
N PRO A 197 2.78 16.99 1.85
CA PRO A 197 1.76 16.49 0.91
C PRO A 197 1.33 15.03 1.18
N GLU A 198 2.26 14.19 1.62
CA GLU A 198 2.01 12.75 1.86
C GLU A 198 1.07 12.43 3.03
N ALA A 199 0.84 13.39 3.93
CA ALA A 199 -0.13 13.26 5.02
C ALA A 199 -1.35 14.19 4.82
N GLN A 200 -1.30 15.06 3.82
CA GLN A 200 -2.29 16.11 3.58
C GLN A 200 -3.11 15.88 2.31
N GLY A 201 -2.62 15.15 1.31
CA GLY A 201 -3.27 15.07 0.02
C GLY A 201 -2.95 13.79 -0.76
N PRO A 202 -3.09 13.84 -2.09
CA PRO A 202 -2.74 12.73 -2.97
C PRO A 202 -1.31 12.26 -2.73
N SER A 203 -1.10 10.94 -2.68
CA SER A 203 0.25 10.42 -2.49
C SER A 203 1.04 10.49 -3.80
N HIS A 204 2.27 11.00 -3.70
CA HIS A 204 3.19 11.13 -4.82
C HIS A 204 4.42 10.28 -4.53
N GLY A 205 4.26 8.98 -4.71
CA GLY A 205 5.30 7.99 -4.48
C GLY A 205 5.20 6.80 -5.42
N ARG A 206 6.00 5.79 -5.11
CA ARG A 206 6.07 4.55 -5.89
C ARG A 206 6.55 3.38 -5.06
N TRP A 207 6.35 2.20 -5.63
CA TRP A 207 6.89 0.96 -5.09
C TRP A 207 8.31 0.74 -5.57
N ILE A 208 9.21 0.48 -4.62
CA ILE A 208 10.64 0.31 -4.81
C ILE A 208 11.04 -1.08 -4.36
N SER A 209 11.78 -1.79 -5.21
CA SER A 209 12.37 -3.08 -4.85
C SER A 209 13.50 -2.88 -3.85
N MET A 210 13.40 -3.52 -2.69
CA MET A 210 14.44 -3.49 -1.66
C MET A 210 15.76 -4.10 -2.15
N GLY A 211 15.68 -5.09 -3.06
CA GLY A 211 16.84 -5.70 -3.70
C GLY A 211 17.54 -4.80 -4.72
N ALA A 212 16.82 -3.84 -5.31
CA ALA A 212 17.37 -2.93 -6.31
C ALA A 212 18.03 -1.69 -5.72
N LEU A 213 17.78 -1.37 -4.44
CA LEU A 213 18.35 -0.21 -3.77
C LEU A 213 19.88 -0.23 -3.78
N HIS A 214 20.50 0.92 -4.04
CA HIS A 214 21.93 1.10 -3.86
C HIS A 214 22.34 0.82 -2.41
N GLY A 215 23.52 0.21 -2.20
CA GLY A 215 23.97 -0.23 -0.87
C GLY A 215 23.93 0.87 0.20
N GLN A 216 24.29 2.11 -0.18
CA GLN A 216 24.24 3.27 0.71
C GLN A 216 22.84 3.60 1.24
N TYR A 217 21.81 3.44 0.39
CA TYR A 217 20.42 3.71 0.78
C TYR A 217 19.81 2.54 1.54
N ARG A 218 20.21 1.32 1.20
CA ARG A 218 19.84 0.11 1.96
C ARG A 218 20.33 0.17 3.41
N ALA A 219 21.44 0.85 3.67
CA ALA A 219 21.98 1.07 5.01
C ALA A 219 21.31 2.21 5.80
N SER A 220 20.45 3.02 5.15
CA SER A 220 19.74 4.11 5.83
C SER A 220 18.77 3.61 6.89
N GLN A 221 18.46 4.44 7.89
CA GLN A 221 17.55 4.07 8.98
C GLN A 221 16.13 3.75 8.46
N TRP A 222 15.61 4.57 7.54
CA TRP A 222 14.28 4.34 6.97
C TRP A 222 14.23 3.02 6.20
N ALA A 223 15.23 2.68 5.40
CA ALA A 223 15.23 1.43 4.64
C ALA A 223 15.38 0.19 5.54
N ARG A 224 16.23 0.27 6.57
CA ARG A 224 16.46 -0.84 7.52
C ARG A 224 15.28 -1.13 8.44
N SER A 225 14.35 -0.19 8.59
CA SER A 225 13.15 -0.38 9.42
C SER A 225 12.14 -1.38 8.82
N PHE A 226 12.20 -1.63 7.50
CA PHE A 226 11.28 -2.54 6.84
C PHE A 226 11.58 -4.02 7.14
N PRO A 227 10.54 -4.88 7.21
CA PRO A 227 10.71 -6.32 7.40
C PRO A 227 11.57 -6.96 6.30
N ALA A 228 12.38 -7.95 6.67
CA ALA A 228 13.28 -8.64 5.73
C ALA A 228 12.56 -9.43 4.63
N ASP A 229 11.30 -9.83 4.87
CA ASP A 229 10.41 -10.52 3.94
C ASP A 229 9.70 -9.58 2.96
N GLN A 230 9.95 -8.27 3.04
CA GLN A 230 9.29 -7.29 2.18
C GLN A 230 10.12 -6.98 0.92
N ASP A 231 9.69 -7.56 -0.21
CA ASP A 231 10.36 -7.39 -1.51
C ASP A 231 10.27 -5.96 -2.05
N TYR A 232 9.10 -5.34 -1.89
CA TYR A 232 8.80 -3.99 -2.36
C TYR A 232 8.25 -3.14 -1.23
N ILE A 233 8.69 -1.88 -1.20
CA ILE A 233 8.25 -0.87 -0.23
C ILE A 233 7.68 0.33 -0.97
N TYR A 234 6.61 0.93 -0.46
CA TYR A 234 6.08 2.17 -1.01
C TYR A 234 6.82 3.35 -0.37
N GLN A 235 7.37 4.25 -1.18
CA GLN A 235 8.05 5.44 -0.71
C GLN A 235 7.63 6.67 -1.53
N PRO A 236 7.33 7.80 -0.87
CA PRO A 236 7.15 9.08 -1.55
C PRO A 236 8.39 9.53 -2.32
N TYR A 237 8.20 10.33 -3.35
CA TYR A 237 9.28 11.02 -4.05
C TYR A 237 9.87 12.13 -3.18
N SER A 238 9.00 12.89 -2.50
CA SER A 238 9.34 14.13 -1.78
C SER A 238 9.92 13.91 -0.38
N CYS A 239 9.88 12.67 0.14
CA CYS A 239 10.43 12.31 1.44
C CYS A 239 10.60 10.79 1.57
N LYS A 240 11.17 10.31 2.67
CA LYS A 240 11.27 8.89 3.01
C LYS A 240 10.60 8.60 4.35
N ARG A 241 9.81 7.53 4.36
CA ARG A 241 9.05 7.06 5.52
C ARG A 241 9.71 5.81 6.10
N ALA A 242 9.94 5.82 7.41
CA ALA A 242 10.31 4.62 8.14
C ALA A 242 9.08 3.71 8.33
N TYR A 243 9.31 2.41 8.39
CA TYR A 243 8.28 1.43 8.67
C TYR A 243 7.83 1.53 10.11
N HIS A 244 6.52 1.72 10.29
CA HIS A 244 5.88 1.80 11.60
C HIS A 244 4.75 0.78 11.69
N THR A 245 4.50 0.32 12.91
CA THR A 245 3.50 -0.69 13.23
C THR A 245 2.69 -0.26 14.45
N ALA A 246 1.68 -1.04 14.83
CA ALA A 246 0.85 -0.74 15.99
C ALA A 246 1.67 -0.71 17.30
N LYS A 247 2.86 -1.33 17.32
CA LYS A 247 3.78 -1.29 18.47
C LYS A 247 4.25 0.12 18.83
N LEU A 248 4.13 1.09 17.91
CA LEU A 248 4.37 2.51 18.18
C LEU A 248 3.55 3.05 19.35
N LEU A 249 2.41 2.41 19.68
CA LEU A 249 1.59 2.77 20.83
C LEU A 249 2.31 2.66 22.18
N ASN A 250 3.39 1.88 22.26
CA ASN A 250 4.24 1.85 23.47
C ASN A 250 4.95 3.19 23.71
N GLU A 251 5.25 3.94 22.65
CA GLU A 251 6.00 5.19 22.69
C GLU A 251 5.07 6.42 22.66
N SER A 252 3.84 6.26 22.15
CA SER A 252 2.86 7.34 22.04
C SER A 252 2.31 7.75 23.41
N THR A 253 2.34 9.04 23.72
CA THR A 253 1.83 9.60 24.99
C THR A 253 0.45 10.22 24.88
N GLN A 254 0.02 10.57 23.67
CA GLN A 254 -1.21 11.31 23.37
C GLN A 254 -2.35 10.40 22.90
N VAL A 255 -2.06 9.14 22.54
CA VAL A 255 -3.09 8.15 22.18
C VAL A 255 -3.70 7.55 23.45
N THR A 256 -5.02 7.69 23.60
CA THR A 256 -5.80 7.11 24.71
C THR A 256 -6.72 6.01 24.22
N ASN A 257 -7.65 6.31 23.31
CA ASN A 257 -8.47 5.33 22.61
C ASN A 257 -8.38 5.56 21.11
N MET A 258 -8.43 4.47 20.36
CA MET A 258 -8.43 4.44 18.90
C MET A 258 -9.72 3.80 18.40
N LEU A 259 -10.38 4.47 17.46
CA LEU A 259 -11.60 3.99 16.83
C LEU A 259 -11.38 3.78 15.34
N PHE A 260 -11.63 2.57 14.87
CA PHE A 260 -11.56 2.17 13.47
C PHE A 260 -13.00 2.06 12.94
N LEU A 261 -13.35 2.89 11.97
CA LEU A 261 -14.68 2.93 11.35
C LEU A 261 -14.55 2.61 9.86
N GLY A 262 -15.00 1.45 9.40
CA GLY A 262 -14.86 1.17 7.98
C GLY A 262 -15.41 -0.15 7.53
N ASP A 263 -15.15 -0.48 6.28
CA ASP A 263 -15.67 -1.66 5.62
C ASP A 263 -14.81 -2.91 5.89
N SER A 264 -15.02 -3.96 5.08
CA SER A 264 -14.34 -5.23 5.21
C SER A 264 -12.83 -5.14 4.98
N VAL A 265 -12.33 -4.14 4.24
CA VAL A 265 -10.89 -3.95 4.04
C VAL A 265 -10.23 -3.39 5.30
N LEU A 266 -10.83 -2.38 5.93
CA LEU A 266 -10.31 -1.87 7.20
C LEU A 266 -10.45 -2.90 8.33
N ARG A 267 -11.54 -3.69 8.34
CA ARG A 267 -11.68 -4.83 9.26
C ARG A 267 -10.55 -5.84 9.06
N GLY A 268 -10.30 -6.22 7.80
CA GLY A 268 -9.24 -7.17 7.45
C GLY A 268 -7.88 -6.67 7.94
N ALA A 269 -7.58 -5.40 7.73
CA ALA A 269 -6.36 -4.75 8.24
C ALA A 269 -6.27 -4.78 9.77
N PHE A 270 -7.38 -4.44 10.45
CA PHE A 270 -7.46 -4.44 11.91
C PHE A 270 -7.22 -5.84 12.49
N CYS A 271 -7.95 -6.86 12.02
CA CYS A 271 -7.86 -8.20 12.57
C CYS A 271 -6.59 -8.95 12.15
N SER A 272 -6.08 -8.76 10.93
CA SER A 272 -4.92 -9.53 10.43
C SER A 272 -3.56 -8.89 10.75
N GLN A 273 -3.49 -7.56 10.94
CA GLN A 273 -2.22 -6.86 11.15
C GLN A 273 -2.12 -6.12 12.47
N ILE A 274 -3.18 -5.44 12.91
CA ILE A 274 -3.12 -4.61 14.14
C ILE A 274 -3.32 -5.50 15.36
N TRP A 275 -4.38 -6.29 15.38
CA TRP A 275 -4.74 -7.15 16.50
C TRP A 275 -3.61 -8.09 16.92
N PRO A 276 -2.96 -8.85 16.01
CA PRO A 276 -1.91 -9.81 16.40
C PRO A 276 -0.65 -9.13 16.94
N GLN A 277 -0.42 -7.85 16.64
CA GLN A 277 0.75 -7.13 17.15
C GLN A 277 0.57 -6.64 18.58
N LEU A 278 -0.69 -6.49 19.03
CA LEU A 278 -1.06 -5.95 20.32
C LEU A 278 -1.69 -7.00 21.25
N SER A 279 -2.19 -8.11 20.71
CA SER A 279 -2.81 -9.17 21.49
C SER A 279 -1.75 -9.97 22.27
N PRO A 280 -2.04 -10.42 23.50
CA PRO A 280 -1.13 -11.27 24.26
C PRO A 280 -0.75 -12.58 23.56
N SER A 281 -1.65 -13.11 22.71
CA SER A 281 -1.44 -14.35 21.98
C SER A 281 -0.55 -14.20 20.75
N GLY A 282 -0.32 -12.96 20.28
CA GLY A 282 0.36 -12.70 19.02
C GLY A 282 -0.43 -13.12 17.78
N LYS A 283 -1.74 -13.38 17.91
CA LYS A 283 -2.62 -13.94 16.87
C LYS A 283 -3.93 -13.16 16.76
N ALA A 284 -4.61 -13.31 15.63
CA ALA A 284 -5.99 -12.86 15.43
C ALA A 284 -6.93 -13.82 16.19
N ASP A 285 -7.33 -13.44 17.39
CA ASP A 285 -8.13 -14.24 18.31
C ASP A 285 -9.36 -13.48 18.82
N GLY A 286 -10.16 -14.13 19.66
CA GLY A 286 -11.39 -13.57 20.20
C GLY A 286 -12.34 -13.14 19.07
N SER A 287 -12.77 -11.88 19.10
CA SER A 287 -13.67 -11.32 18.10
C SER A 287 -13.04 -11.19 16.70
N CYS A 288 -11.70 -11.21 16.60
CA CYS A 288 -10.97 -11.22 15.34
C CYS A 288 -10.60 -12.63 14.84
N THR A 289 -11.07 -13.69 15.51
CA THR A 289 -10.96 -15.05 14.97
C THR A 289 -11.77 -15.12 13.68
N PHE A 290 -11.10 -15.43 12.56
CA PHE A 290 -11.78 -15.55 11.28
C PHE A 290 -12.79 -16.69 11.32
N ILE A 291 -14.05 -16.35 11.05
CA ILE A 291 -15.16 -17.29 10.89
C ILE A 291 -16.01 -16.76 9.74
N ASN A 292 -16.40 -17.63 8.81
CA ASN A 292 -17.24 -17.24 7.68
C ASN A 292 -18.72 -17.08 8.10
N ASP A 293 -18.96 -16.19 9.07
CA ASP A 293 -20.28 -15.86 9.62
C ASP A 293 -20.45 -14.34 9.67
N ALA A 294 -21.45 -13.85 8.92
CA ALA A 294 -21.68 -12.43 8.75
C ALA A 294 -21.92 -11.69 10.07
N ALA A 295 -22.66 -12.30 11.01
CA ALA A 295 -23.03 -11.69 12.27
C ALA A 295 -21.88 -11.72 13.30
N LEU A 296 -21.05 -12.78 13.29
CA LEU A 296 -20.01 -12.98 14.30
C LEU A 296 -18.67 -12.35 13.94
N TYR A 297 -18.24 -12.49 12.68
CA TYR A 297 -16.96 -11.95 12.23
C TYR A 297 -17.16 -10.65 11.45
N HIS A 298 -18.09 -10.63 10.49
CA HIS A 298 -18.06 -9.57 9.50
C HIS A 298 -18.55 -8.22 10.01
N THR A 299 -19.63 -8.20 10.78
CA THR A 299 -20.26 -6.94 11.24
C THR A 299 -20.16 -6.72 12.74
N ALA A 300 -19.89 -7.77 13.53
CA ALA A 300 -19.78 -7.62 14.98
C ALA A 300 -18.67 -6.64 15.38
N PRO A 301 -18.90 -5.81 16.41
CA PRO A 301 -17.86 -5.00 17.05
C PRO A 301 -16.61 -5.81 17.39
N LYS A 302 -15.43 -5.19 17.25
CA LYS A 302 -14.17 -5.74 17.75
C LYS A 302 -13.62 -4.76 18.77
N ASP A 303 -13.38 -5.21 19.98
CA ASP A 303 -12.86 -4.38 21.06
C ASP A 303 -11.68 -5.10 21.73
N MET A 304 -10.60 -4.38 21.95
CA MET A 304 -9.47 -4.84 22.75
C MET A 304 -8.91 -3.72 23.62
N GLN A 305 -8.28 -4.12 24.73
CA GLN A 305 -7.48 -3.24 25.57
C GLN A 305 -6.02 -3.64 25.44
N PHE A 306 -5.20 -2.71 24.95
CA PHE A 306 -3.76 -2.86 24.91
C PHE A 306 -3.15 -2.21 26.15
N GLN A 307 -2.23 -2.89 26.83
CA GLN A 307 -1.46 -2.32 27.92
C GLN A 307 -0.04 -2.02 27.44
N THR A 308 0.34 -0.75 27.47
CA THR A 308 1.69 -0.30 27.10
C THR A 308 2.72 -0.72 28.15
N ALA A 309 4.00 -0.68 27.78
CA ALA A 309 5.10 -1.05 28.68
C ALA A 309 5.16 -0.21 29.99
N ASP A 310 4.69 1.04 29.96
CA ASP A 310 4.57 1.93 31.12
C ASP A 310 3.27 1.74 31.93
N GLY A 311 2.43 0.78 31.54
CA GLY A 311 1.21 0.41 32.25
C GLY A 311 -0.05 1.17 31.86
N ARG A 312 0.00 2.14 30.94
CA ARG A 312 -1.21 2.80 30.40
C ARG A 312 -2.06 1.80 29.62
N LYS A 313 -3.36 2.05 29.62
CA LYS A 313 -4.34 1.22 28.91
C LYS A 313 -4.88 2.01 27.72
N ILE A 314 -4.70 1.48 26.53
CA ILE A 314 -5.21 2.03 25.28
C ILE A 314 -6.36 1.16 24.80
N GLY A 315 -7.55 1.76 24.63
CA GLY A 315 -8.70 1.07 24.03
C GLY A 315 -8.60 1.09 22.51
N LEU A 316 -8.82 -0.05 21.85
CA LEU A 316 -8.96 -0.13 20.40
C LEU A 316 -10.30 -0.75 20.06
N SER A 317 -11.07 -0.05 19.23
CA SER A 317 -12.41 -0.46 18.82
C SER A 317 -12.54 -0.42 17.29
N PHE A 318 -13.05 -1.49 16.69
CA PHE A 318 -13.49 -1.50 15.29
C PHE A 318 -15.02 -1.57 15.23
N ARG A 319 -15.61 -0.77 14.33
CA ARG A 319 -17.04 -0.77 14.02
C ARG A 319 -17.21 -0.82 12.50
N PHE A 320 -17.97 -1.81 12.05
CA PHE A 320 -18.23 -2.02 10.62
C PHE A 320 -19.15 -0.92 10.08
N MET A 321 -18.77 -0.36 8.93
CA MET A 321 -19.54 0.60 8.17
C MET A 321 -19.96 -0.05 6.85
N ASP A 322 -21.25 -0.29 6.72
CA ASP A 322 -21.89 -0.79 5.51
C ASP A 322 -22.27 0.37 4.57
N ASP A 323 -23.28 0.15 3.74
CA ASP A 323 -23.88 1.15 2.85
C ASP A 323 -24.74 2.19 3.58
N HIS A 324 -24.88 2.12 4.91
CA HIS A 324 -25.64 3.05 5.74
C HIS A 324 -24.76 3.71 6.84
N PRO A 325 -23.59 4.31 6.51
CA PRO A 325 -22.62 4.76 7.51
C PRO A 325 -23.17 5.85 8.45
N ASN A 326 -24.12 6.67 7.98
CA ASN A 326 -24.76 7.73 8.79
C ASN A 326 -25.70 7.19 9.86
N GLU A 327 -26.31 6.03 9.66
CA GLU A 327 -27.11 5.34 10.68
C GLU A 327 -26.18 4.66 11.69
N ARG A 328 -25.12 4.02 11.20
CA ARG A 328 -24.11 3.34 12.04
C ARG A 328 -23.39 4.31 12.96
N ILE A 329 -22.99 5.49 12.48
CA ILE A 329 -22.31 6.49 13.31
C ILE A 329 -23.22 7.02 14.43
N ALA A 330 -24.52 7.18 14.18
CA ALA A 330 -25.47 7.63 15.20
C ALA A 330 -25.57 6.64 16.38
N GLY A 331 -25.39 5.34 16.11
CA GLY A 331 -25.36 4.29 17.13
C GLY A 331 -24.06 4.19 17.95
N LEU A 332 -23.04 5.02 17.67
CA LEU A 332 -21.76 4.96 18.39
C LEU A 332 -21.80 5.64 19.77
N LYS A 333 -22.73 6.58 19.99
CA LYS A 333 -22.78 7.35 21.22
C LYS A 333 -23.01 6.44 22.43
N GLY A 334 -22.01 6.34 23.31
CA GLY A 334 -22.04 5.51 24.52
C GLY A 334 -21.65 4.04 24.31
N SER A 335 -21.35 3.60 23.08
CA SER A 335 -20.92 2.21 22.78
C SER A 335 -19.42 2.05 22.56
N VAL A 336 -18.68 3.16 22.59
CA VAL A 336 -17.22 3.22 22.46
C VAL A 336 -16.64 4.21 23.47
N LEU A 337 -15.41 3.97 23.92
CA LEU A 337 -14.66 4.95 24.69
C LEU A 337 -14.31 6.15 23.80
N GLU A 338 -14.23 7.34 24.40
CA GLU A 338 -13.96 8.57 23.66
C GLU A 338 -12.59 8.50 22.94
N PRO A 339 -12.56 8.53 21.59
CA PRO A 339 -11.35 8.32 20.82
C PRO A 339 -10.49 9.57 20.77
N SER A 340 -9.20 9.39 21.01
CA SER A 340 -8.16 10.37 20.65
C SER A 340 -7.85 10.37 19.15
N HIS A 341 -8.00 9.20 18.52
CA HIS A 341 -7.68 8.98 17.11
C HIS A 341 -8.78 8.14 16.45
N ILE A 342 -9.17 8.51 15.24
CA ILE A 342 -10.15 7.79 14.44
C ILE A 342 -9.54 7.48 13.08
N ILE A 343 -9.52 6.20 12.71
CA ILE A 343 -9.05 5.75 11.39
C ILE A 343 -10.30 5.29 10.64
N THR A 344 -10.56 5.87 9.48
CA THR A 344 -11.79 5.58 8.76
C THR A 344 -11.58 5.37 7.26
N ASN A 345 -12.37 4.47 6.68
CA ASN A 345 -12.48 4.27 5.24
C ASN A 345 -13.97 4.06 4.90
N LEU A 346 -14.47 4.72 3.84
CA LEU A 346 -15.78 4.41 3.26
C LEU A 346 -15.65 4.40 1.74
N GLY A 347 -15.92 3.25 1.13
CA GLY A 347 -15.68 3.09 -0.30
C GLY A 347 -16.38 1.91 -0.93
N LEU A 348 -15.97 0.70 -0.57
CA LEU A 348 -16.40 -0.50 -1.29
C LEU A 348 -17.89 -0.74 -1.20
N TRP A 349 -18.50 -0.54 -0.04
CA TRP A 349 -19.96 -0.67 0.13
C TRP A 349 -20.74 0.51 -0.45
N LEU A 350 -20.06 1.63 -0.69
CA LEU A 350 -20.63 2.78 -1.39
C LEU A 350 -20.34 2.75 -2.91
N ALA A 351 -19.68 1.70 -3.42
CA ALA A 351 -19.39 1.56 -4.84
C ALA A 351 -20.63 1.47 -5.75
N PRO A 352 -21.78 0.92 -5.33
CA PRO A 352 -23.01 0.97 -6.13
C PRO A 352 -23.59 2.39 -6.32
N PHE A 353 -23.20 3.36 -5.50
CA PHE A 353 -23.79 4.69 -5.49
C PHE A 353 -23.12 5.60 -6.53
N THR A 354 -23.85 6.61 -7.00
CA THR A 354 -23.28 7.62 -7.89
C THR A 354 -22.23 8.46 -7.16
N THR A 355 -21.36 9.14 -7.92
CA THR A 355 -20.36 10.06 -7.39
C THR A 355 -20.96 11.13 -6.46
N ASP A 356 -22.14 11.67 -6.79
CA ASP A 356 -22.83 12.67 -5.96
C ASP A 356 -23.43 12.08 -4.69
N GLN A 357 -24.02 10.87 -4.78
CA GLN A 357 -24.50 10.15 -3.60
C GLN A 357 -23.34 9.84 -2.65
N TYR A 358 -22.24 9.30 -3.18
CA TYR A 358 -21.00 9.06 -2.42
C TYR A 358 -20.53 10.35 -1.71
N ARG A 359 -20.47 11.46 -2.46
CA ARG A 359 -20.07 12.76 -1.91
C ARG A 359 -20.93 13.18 -0.73
N ASN A 360 -22.25 13.12 -0.88
CA ASN A 360 -23.20 13.54 0.15
C ASN A 360 -23.09 12.65 1.39
N ILE A 361 -23.07 11.32 1.20
CA ILE A 361 -22.98 10.34 2.29
C ILE A 361 -21.70 10.55 3.10
N VAL A 362 -20.54 10.67 2.44
CA VAL A 362 -19.24 10.81 3.11
C VAL A 362 -19.09 12.18 3.78
N THR A 363 -19.59 13.25 3.15
CA THR A 363 -19.58 14.60 3.75
C THR A 363 -20.43 14.64 5.02
N GLU A 364 -21.63 14.06 4.99
CA GLU A 364 -22.50 13.95 6.16
C GLU A 364 -21.85 13.10 7.25
N PHE A 365 -21.26 11.95 6.88
CA PHE A 365 -20.58 11.07 7.82
C PHE A 365 -19.43 11.78 8.55
N LEU A 366 -18.55 12.46 7.82
CA LEU A 366 -17.42 13.19 8.42
C LEU A 366 -17.90 14.39 9.24
N THR A 367 -19.00 15.05 8.85
CA THR A 367 -19.60 16.14 9.62
C THR A 367 -20.11 15.61 10.97
N ARG A 368 -20.90 14.53 10.97
CA ARG A 368 -21.40 13.89 12.21
C ARG A 368 -20.25 13.38 13.08
N LEU A 369 -19.18 12.85 12.47
CA LEU A 369 -18.00 12.40 13.18
C LEU A 369 -17.29 13.55 13.89
N TYR A 370 -17.13 14.68 13.21
CA TYR A 370 -16.52 15.89 13.77
C TYR A 370 -17.37 16.50 14.89
N GLU A 371 -18.69 16.50 14.75
CA GLU A 371 -19.60 16.95 15.81
C GLU A 371 -19.54 16.05 17.05
N MET A 372 -19.40 14.73 16.86
CA MET A 372 -19.32 13.76 17.94
C MET A 372 -17.96 13.75 18.64
N TYR A 373 -16.88 13.90 17.89
CA TYR A 373 -15.50 13.84 18.38
C TYR A 373 -14.66 15.01 17.86
N PRO A 374 -14.98 16.26 18.25
CA PRO A 374 -14.34 17.46 17.69
C PRO A 374 -12.85 17.55 18.00
N THR A 375 -12.42 16.88 19.07
CA THR A 375 -11.04 16.82 19.52
C THR A 375 -10.35 15.53 19.10
N ALA A 376 -10.91 14.68 18.24
CA ALA A 376 -10.18 13.52 17.73
C ALA A 376 -9.27 13.92 16.55
N THR A 377 -8.12 13.25 16.43
CA THR A 377 -7.34 13.25 15.19
C THR A 377 -7.94 12.20 14.25
N VAL A 378 -8.39 12.58 13.07
CA VAL A 378 -8.99 11.68 12.09
C VAL A 378 -8.03 11.40 10.95
N ILE A 379 -7.90 10.13 10.57
CA ILE A 379 -7.12 9.69 9.41
C ILE A 379 -8.09 9.07 8.42
N TRP A 380 -8.33 9.77 7.32
CA TRP A 380 -9.09 9.29 6.20
C TRP A 380 -8.22 8.40 5.31
N ARG A 381 -8.62 7.15 5.18
CA ARG A 381 -8.04 6.21 4.24
C ARG A 381 -8.92 6.17 2.99
N THR A 382 -8.39 6.56 1.84
CA THR A 382 -9.14 6.47 0.58
C THR A 382 -9.53 5.02 0.27
N THR A 383 -10.55 4.82 -0.57
CA THR A 383 -10.93 3.47 -1.02
C THR A 383 -9.73 2.82 -1.73
N THR A 384 -9.38 1.59 -1.36
CA THR A 384 -8.37 0.83 -2.13
C THR A 384 -8.85 0.53 -3.54
N ASP A 385 -7.93 0.29 -4.47
CA ASP A 385 -8.28 -0.18 -5.81
C ASP A 385 -8.97 -1.56 -5.77
N VAL A 386 -9.54 -1.96 -6.90
CA VAL A 386 -10.07 -3.30 -7.13
C VAL A 386 -9.23 -3.96 -8.23
N ALA A 387 -8.87 -5.22 -8.05
CA ALA A 387 -8.12 -6.02 -9.00
C ALA A 387 -9.05 -7.04 -9.67
N PRO A 388 -9.82 -6.63 -10.70
CA PRO A 388 -10.84 -7.47 -11.33
C PRO A 388 -10.24 -8.72 -11.95
N MET A 389 -8.95 -8.74 -12.29
CA MET A 389 -8.28 -9.94 -12.79
C MET A 389 -8.15 -11.09 -11.79
N ILE A 390 -8.35 -10.85 -10.49
CA ILE A 390 -8.45 -11.92 -9.49
C ILE A 390 -9.90 -12.41 -9.44
N GLN A 391 -10.81 -11.48 -9.20
CA GLN A 391 -12.24 -11.70 -9.13
C GLN A 391 -12.97 -10.42 -9.52
N CYS A 392 -14.05 -10.58 -10.29
CA CYS A 392 -14.81 -9.45 -10.75
C CYS A 392 -15.98 -9.13 -9.81
N PHE A 393 -16.09 -7.86 -9.43
CA PHE A 393 -17.10 -7.35 -8.50
C PHE A 393 -17.98 -6.24 -9.14
N SER A 394 -18.02 -6.18 -10.48
CA SER A 394 -18.79 -5.18 -11.22
C SER A 394 -20.29 -5.24 -10.94
N ASP A 395 -20.83 -6.42 -10.60
CA ASP A 395 -22.22 -6.59 -10.19
C ASP A 395 -22.56 -5.91 -8.85
N LYS A 396 -21.53 -5.52 -8.09
CA LYS A 396 -21.64 -4.72 -6.86
C LYS A 396 -21.19 -3.27 -7.08
N GLY A 397 -21.03 -2.83 -8.32
CA GLY A 397 -20.49 -1.50 -8.65
C GLY A 397 -19.01 -1.30 -8.29
N MET A 398 -18.34 -2.31 -7.73
CA MET A 398 -16.93 -2.26 -7.29
C MET A 398 -16.03 -2.44 -8.53
N THR A 399 -15.76 -1.33 -9.21
CA THR A 399 -14.85 -1.27 -10.36
C THR A 399 -13.68 -0.32 -10.05
N ARG A 400 -12.58 -0.45 -10.81
CA ARG A 400 -11.42 0.45 -10.68
C ARG A 400 -11.82 1.91 -10.90
N GLU A 401 -12.67 2.15 -11.88
CA GLU A 401 -13.21 3.48 -12.20
C GLU A 401 -14.00 4.07 -11.05
N THR A 402 -14.90 3.27 -10.45
CA THR A 402 -15.68 3.70 -9.30
C THR A 402 -14.77 4.07 -8.14
N THR A 403 -13.82 3.21 -7.79
CA THR A 403 -12.89 3.47 -6.67
C THR A 403 -11.95 4.64 -6.95
N HIS A 404 -11.57 4.86 -8.21
CA HIS A 404 -10.81 6.02 -8.65
C HIS A 404 -11.61 7.32 -8.49
N SER A 405 -12.86 7.35 -8.98
CA SER A 405 -13.76 8.50 -8.82
C SER A 405 -14.00 8.83 -7.34
N GLN A 406 -14.25 7.80 -6.52
CA GLN A 406 -14.39 7.96 -5.07
C GLN A 406 -13.14 8.55 -4.40
N ARG A 407 -11.94 8.15 -4.85
CA ARG A 407 -10.67 8.74 -4.39
C ARG A 407 -10.60 10.23 -4.72
N GLU A 408 -10.89 10.62 -5.96
CA GLU A 408 -10.86 12.04 -6.37
C GLU A 408 -11.83 12.90 -5.55
N VAL A 409 -13.06 12.40 -5.37
CA VAL A 409 -14.06 13.08 -4.54
C VAL A 409 -13.65 13.14 -3.08
N SER A 410 -13.04 12.08 -2.55
CA SER A 410 -12.57 12.04 -1.16
C SER A 410 -11.61 13.19 -0.84
N PHE A 411 -10.66 13.50 -1.73
CA PHE A 411 -9.73 14.61 -1.50
C PHE A 411 -10.44 15.96 -1.41
N GLN A 412 -11.46 16.19 -2.25
CA GLN A 412 -12.27 17.40 -2.18
C GLN A 412 -13.02 17.51 -0.85
N ILE A 413 -13.58 16.41 -0.35
CA ILE A 413 -14.30 16.38 0.94
C ILE A 413 -13.31 16.62 2.09
N VAL A 414 -12.15 15.97 2.07
CA VAL A 414 -11.12 16.15 3.10
C VAL A 414 -10.74 17.63 3.24
N GLU A 415 -10.47 18.31 2.12
CA GLU A 415 -10.09 19.73 2.15
C GLU A 415 -11.23 20.61 2.70
N GLN A 416 -12.48 20.31 2.36
CA GLN A 416 -13.65 20.98 2.95
C GLN A 416 -13.74 20.77 4.46
N MET A 417 -13.49 19.55 4.95
CA MET A 417 -13.56 19.23 6.37
C MET A 417 -12.42 19.87 7.16
N LYS A 418 -11.20 19.89 6.62
CA LYS A 418 -10.07 20.65 7.19
C LYS A 418 -10.37 22.14 7.29
N ALA A 419 -10.97 22.73 6.26
CA ALA A 419 -11.39 24.13 6.27
C ALA A 419 -12.43 24.44 7.36
N LYS A 420 -13.23 23.44 7.78
CA LYS A 420 -14.14 23.52 8.94
C LYS A 420 -13.45 23.33 10.31
N GLY A 421 -12.13 23.17 10.32
CA GLY A 421 -11.33 22.99 11.55
C GLY A 421 -11.17 21.53 11.98
N MET A 422 -11.66 20.56 11.21
CA MET A 422 -11.46 19.15 11.54
C MET A 422 -9.99 18.77 11.41
N ARG A 423 -9.42 18.15 12.44
CA ARG A 423 -8.06 17.61 12.42
C ARG A 423 -8.03 16.32 11.63
N LEU A 424 -7.88 16.46 10.31
CA LEU A 424 -8.02 15.39 9.34
C LEU A 424 -6.75 15.23 8.52
N TYR A 425 -6.20 14.02 8.49
CA TYR A 425 -5.08 13.60 7.64
C TYR A 425 -5.55 12.56 6.64
N VAL A 426 -4.76 12.31 5.58
CA VAL A 426 -5.11 11.33 4.54
C VAL A 426 -4.02 10.31 4.33
N VAL A 427 -4.43 9.07 4.12
CA VAL A 427 -3.63 8.02 3.50
C VAL A 427 -4.28 7.62 2.18
N ASP A 428 -3.58 7.87 1.08
CA ASP A 428 -4.03 7.54 -0.26
C ASP A 428 -3.86 6.04 -0.57
N ALA A 429 -4.70 5.22 0.05
CA ALA A 429 -4.68 3.78 -0.11
C ALA A 429 -4.96 3.35 -1.56
N TYR A 430 -5.75 4.10 -2.33
CA TYR A 430 -5.92 3.86 -3.77
C TYR A 430 -4.56 3.90 -4.49
N ALA A 431 -3.81 5.00 -4.38
CA ALA A 431 -2.53 5.15 -5.08
C ALA A 431 -1.50 4.08 -4.68
N ILE A 432 -1.56 3.60 -3.43
CA ILE A 432 -0.69 2.51 -2.94
C ILE A 432 -1.10 1.15 -3.55
N THR A 433 -2.39 0.89 -3.73
CA THR A 433 -2.92 -0.42 -4.16
C THR A 433 -3.10 -0.55 -5.67
N ALA A 434 -3.42 0.52 -6.37
CA ALA A 434 -3.65 0.54 -7.82
C ALA A 434 -2.50 -0.03 -8.66
N PRO A 435 -1.21 0.24 -8.34
CA PRO A 435 -0.10 -0.36 -9.07
C PRO A 435 0.27 -1.76 -8.57
N ARG A 436 -0.49 -2.37 -7.64
CA ARG A 436 -0.13 -3.63 -6.97
C ARG A 436 -1.20 -4.71 -7.02
N PRO A 437 -1.85 -4.98 -8.16
CA PRO A 437 -2.87 -6.02 -8.20
C PRO A 437 -2.37 -7.41 -7.76
N ASP A 438 -1.04 -7.63 -7.77
CA ASP A 438 -0.36 -8.82 -7.26
C ASP A 438 -0.42 -8.99 -5.73
N SER A 439 -0.75 -7.93 -5.00
CA SER A 439 -0.76 -7.92 -3.53
C SER A 439 -2.16 -8.10 -2.91
N GLY A 440 -3.19 -8.29 -3.74
CA GLY A 440 -4.55 -8.58 -3.31
C GLY A 440 -4.80 -10.08 -3.05
N ASN A 441 -5.69 -10.39 -2.11
CA ASN A 441 -6.12 -11.75 -1.77
C ASN A 441 -7.32 -12.22 -2.60
N ASP A 442 -8.37 -11.43 -2.71
CA ASP A 442 -9.57 -11.80 -3.48
C ASP A 442 -9.89 -10.77 -4.56
N GLY A 443 -9.01 -9.80 -4.80
CA GLY A 443 -9.21 -8.70 -5.74
C GLY A 443 -9.80 -7.44 -5.13
N ARG A 444 -10.16 -7.43 -3.83
CA ARG A 444 -10.55 -6.20 -3.12
C ARG A 444 -10.01 -6.13 -1.70
N HIS A 445 -9.71 -7.27 -1.08
CA HIS A 445 -9.01 -7.35 0.20
C HIS A 445 -7.51 -7.46 -0.05
N TRP A 446 -6.75 -6.66 0.69
CA TRP A 446 -5.30 -6.47 0.52
C TRP A 446 -4.49 -7.13 1.64
N VAL A 447 -5.12 -8.08 2.35
CA VAL A 447 -4.61 -8.80 3.53
C VAL A 447 -4.82 -10.31 3.40
N ILE A 448 -4.14 -11.07 4.26
CA ILE A 448 -4.44 -12.49 4.50
C ILE A 448 -5.37 -12.55 5.70
N GLU A 449 -6.64 -12.89 5.49
CA GLU A 449 -7.69 -12.79 6.53
C GLU A 449 -7.79 -14.04 7.41
N SER A 450 -7.42 -15.22 6.89
CA SER A 450 -7.66 -16.49 7.58
C SER A 450 -6.41 -17.37 7.72
N PRO A 451 -6.30 -18.17 8.79
CA PRO A 451 -5.26 -19.21 8.93
C PRO A 451 -5.18 -20.16 7.73
N GLU A 452 -6.33 -20.49 7.12
CA GLU A 452 -6.39 -21.34 5.94
C GLU A 452 -5.67 -20.70 4.75
N GLU A 453 -5.85 -19.39 4.54
CA GLU A 453 -5.16 -18.65 3.49
C GLU A 453 -3.65 -18.60 3.71
N TYR A 454 -3.16 -18.52 4.95
CA TYR A 454 -1.71 -18.57 5.22
C TYR A 454 -1.03 -19.85 4.69
N ASN A 455 -1.78 -20.96 4.52
CA ASN A 455 -1.22 -22.22 4.04
C ASN A 455 -1.00 -22.25 2.51
N TRP A 456 -1.72 -21.43 1.75
CA TRP A 456 -1.68 -21.51 0.28
C TRP A 456 -1.42 -20.16 -0.41
N LEU A 457 -1.92 -19.06 0.15
CA LEU A 457 -1.87 -17.74 -0.46
C LEU A 457 -0.44 -17.21 -0.59
N PRO A 458 0.47 -17.32 0.40
CA PRO A 458 1.85 -16.87 0.23
C PRO A 458 2.59 -17.57 -0.92
N ALA A 459 2.25 -18.83 -1.19
CA ALA A 459 2.82 -19.57 -2.31
C ALA A 459 2.12 -19.30 -3.65
N ALA A 460 0.87 -18.83 -3.64
CA ALA A 460 0.14 -18.45 -4.86
C ALA A 460 0.35 -16.98 -5.24
N ARG A 461 0.53 -16.12 -4.25
CA ARG A 461 0.72 -14.66 -4.31
C ARG A 461 1.65 -14.20 -3.18
N PRO A 462 2.98 -14.29 -3.39
CA PRO A 462 3.96 -13.93 -2.37
C PRO A 462 3.88 -12.47 -1.91
N SER A 463 3.39 -11.59 -2.78
CA SER A 463 3.20 -10.16 -2.50
C SER A 463 1.94 -9.85 -1.69
N ALA A 464 1.07 -10.83 -1.43
CA ALA A 464 -0.14 -10.61 -0.65
C ALA A 464 0.20 -9.91 0.68
N ASN A 465 -0.64 -8.97 1.12
CA ASN A 465 -0.44 -8.18 2.34
C ASN A 465 0.56 -7.00 2.25
N GLN A 466 1.44 -6.94 1.24
CA GLN A 466 2.45 -5.87 1.17
C GLN A 466 1.84 -4.47 1.02
N ALA A 467 0.79 -4.33 0.19
CA ALA A 467 0.09 -3.05 0.01
C ALA A 467 -0.60 -2.58 1.28
N GLU A 468 -1.29 -3.47 2.00
CA GLU A 468 -1.90 -3.10 3.28
C GLU A 468 -0.85 -2.73 4.33
N ARG A 469 0.28 -3.45 4.40
CA ARG A 469 1.39 -3.08 5.29
C ARG A 469 1.90 -1.66 5.01
N ALA A 470 1.99 -1.26 3.73
CA ALA A 470 2.38 0.10 3.35
C ALA A 470 1.33 1.15 3.75
N ILE A 471 0.04 0.84 3.57
CA ILE A 471 -1.06 1.71 4.01
C ILE A 471 -1.02 1.89 5.53
N LEU A 472 -0.96 0.80 6.29
CA LEU A 472 -0.91 0.87 7.75
C LEU A 472 0.36 1.56 8.25
N SER A 473 1.51 1.33 7.62
CA SER A 473 2.72 2.07 7.95
C SER A 473 2.56 3.57 7.76
N ALA A 474 1.80 4.02 6.75
CA ALA A 474 1.47 5.43 6.56
C ALA A 474 0.56 5.96 7.68
N VAL A 475 -0.45 5.18 8.08
CA VAL A 475 -1.35 5.50 9.21
C VAL A 475 -0.54 5.66 10.50
N TRP A 476 0.34 4.70 10.81
CA TRP A 476 1.16 4.73 12.02
C TRP A 476 2.20 5.86 12.00
N ASP A 477 2.76 6.18 10.83
CA ASP A 477 3.64 7.34 10.66
C ASP A 477 2.91 8.66 11.01
N ILE A 478 1.68 8.86 10.50
CA ILE A 478 0.85 10.02 10.84
C ILE A 478 0.59 10.08 12.35
N ILE A 479 0.18 8.97 12.97
CA ILE A 479 -0.07 8.91 14.41
C ILE A 479 1.17 9.29 15.21
N GLY A 480 2.34 8.73 14.86
CA GLY A 480 3.59 9.04 15.55
C GLY A 480 4.01 10.50 15.42
N GLN A 481 3.79 11.11 14.25
CA GLN A 481 4.08 12.51 14.04
C GLN A 481 3.09 13.44 14.76
N ASP A 482 1.80 13.11 14.79
CA ASP A 482 0.78 13.88 15.50
C ASP A 482 1.04 13.85 17.02
N ASP A 483 1.40 12.67 17.54
CA ASP A 483 1.77 12.48 18.94
C ASP A 483 2.92 13.40 19.36
N ARG A 484 4.01 13.40 18.58
CA ARG A 484 5.17 14.29 18.82
C ARG A 484 4.79 15.76 18.73
N LYS A 485 4.02 16.15 17.70
CA LYS A 485 3.57 17.54 17.50
C LYS A 485 2.77 18.04 18.70
N ARG A 486 1.85 17.22 19.22
CA ARG A 486 1.03 17.54 20.39
C ARG A 486 1.83 17.56 21.68
N ALA A 487 2.73 16.60 21.89
CA ALA A 487 3.61 16.59 23.06
C ALA A 487 4.42 17.89 23.18
N HIS A 488 4.90 18.45 22.05
CA HIS A 488 5.60 19.74 22.05
C HIS A 488 4.68 20.94 22.33
N GLN A 489 3.42 20.92 21.86
CA GLN A 489 2.47 22.03 22.07
C GLN A 489 2.00 22.14 23.53
N PHE A 490 1.81 21.02 24.22
CA PHE A 490 1.33 20.99 25.60
C PHE A 490 2.45 20.85 26.64
N GLY A 491 3.64 20.41 26.22
CA GLY A 491 4.80 20.14 27.08
C GLY A 491 5.78 21.31 27.22
N GLY A 492 5.28 22.53 27.39
CA GLY A 492 6.11 23.72 27.62
C GLY A 492 7.32 23.44 28.52
N THR A 493 8.52 23.53 27.94
CA THR A 493 9.82 23.41 28.61
C THR A 493 9.93 22.30 29.67
N LYS A 494 9.92 21.04 29.24
CA LYS A 494 10.88 20.09 29.81
C LYS A 494 11.73 19.54 28.69
N SER A 495 13.02 19.85 28.76
CA SER A 495 14.09 19.21 28.00
C SER A 495 13.95 17.70 28.12
N VAL A 496 13.23 17.09 27.19
CA VAL A 496 13.28 15.65 26.98
C VAL A 496 14.60 15.40 26.27
N VAL A 497 15.52 14.79 27.02
CA VAL A 497 16.75 14.19 26.52
C VAL A 497 16.39 13.34 25.31
N GLN A 498 16.96 13.67 24.15
CA GLN A 498 16.81 12.86 22.94
C GLN A 498 17.29 11.43 23.25
N PRO A 499 16.51 10.40 22.92
CA PRO A 499 17.04 9.04 22.92
C PRO A 499 18.03 8.93 21.73
N ILE A 500 19.23 8.45 22.06
CA ILE A 500 20.35 8.18 21.15
C ILE A 500 19.97 7.09 20.14
#